data_AF-A0A1D7U5W8-F1
#
_entry.id   AF-A0A1D7U5W8-F1
#
_cell.length_a   1.000
_cell.length_b   1.000
_cell.length_c   1.000
_cell.angle_alpha   90.00
_cell.angle_beta   90.00
_cell.angle_gamma   90.00
#
_symmetry.space_group_name_H-M   'P 1'
#
loop_
_entity.id
_entity.type
_entity.pdbx_description
1 polymer ?
#
loop_
_entity_poly.entity_id
_entity_poly.type
_entity_poly.pdbx_seq_one_letter_code
_entity_poly.pdbx_strand_id
1 'polypeptide(L)'
;MPHSAPLTAPDLTAYLARIGYDGAVAPTRAALNALHLLHPQAIPFENLDPLSGRTPPLDLPALVAKLVHSRRGGYCFEQNTLFKAVLEAFGFTVVQMSGRVMLGKPEEAQVARTHKVLRLTCEGQDLLCDIGLGGQVLTGPMRLVPEIEQPTPHEPYRLDRTGEIWWLRAKVAGEWRLLYRFTLDETWPIDDQVANHYVATHPASHFTYSLIAARVLPKGRLALLNRRLTEHRLGEASVIQEIADNDALRAVLAQRFGIEVEDEAWAKAAGNIAG
;
A
#
# COMPACT_ATOMS: atom_id res chain seq x y z
N MET A 1 -22.11 13.66 -6.24
CA MET A 1 -20.79 13.85 -5.60
C MET A 1 -19.87 14.42 -6.66
N PRO A 2 -19.28 15.61 -6.48
CA PRO A 2 -18.37 16.14 -7.49
C PRO A 2 -17.18 15.19 -7.63
N HIS A 3 -16.71 14.97 -8.86
CA HIS A 3 -15.39 14.39 -9.11
C HIS A 3 -14.40 15.10 -8.19
N SER A 4 -13.63 14.33 -7.40
CA SER A 4 -12.50 14.90 -6.66
C SER A 4 -11.66 15.70 -7.65
N ALA A 5 -11.40 16.96 -7.35
CA ALA A 5 -10.60 17.82 -8.21
C ALA A 5 -9.27 17.13 -8.54
N PRO A 6 -8.75 17.26 -9.77
CA PRO A 6 -7.49 16.63 -10.15
C PRO A 6 -6.33 17.13 -9.28
N LEU A 7 -5.28 16.31 -9.17
CA LEU A 7 -4.04 16.71 -8.50
C LEU A 7 -3.46 17.97 -9.15
N THR A 8 -3.09 18.96 -8.36
CA THR A 8 -2.53 20.20 -8.90
C THR A 8 -1.09 20.00 -9.37
N ALA A 9 -0.61 20.82 -10.31
CA ALA A 9 0.78 20.74 -10.78
C ALA A 9 1.83 20.98 -9.65
N PRO A 10 1.63 21.92 -8.70
CA PRO A 10 2.48 22.04 -7.52
C PRO A 10 2.50 20.78 -6.66
N ASP A 11 1.33 20.17 -6.40
CA ASP A 11 1.24 18.95 -5.59
C ASP A 11 1.92 17.76 -6.27
N LEU A 12 1.76 17.62 -7.59
CA LEU A 12 2.47 16.62 -8.38
C LEU A 12 3.98 16.81 -8.26
N THR A 13 4.47 18.04 -8.40
CA THR A 13 5.90 18.35 -8.26
C THR A 13 6.43 17.96 -6.88
N ALA A 14 5.69 18.31 -5.82
CA ALA A 14 6.04 17.94 -4.45
C ALA A 14 6.05 16.42 -4.24
N TYR A 15 5.08 15.71 -4.81
CA TYR A 15 5.02 14.24 -4.77
C TYR A 15 6.22 13.60 -5.48
N LEU A 16 6.57 14.05 -6.68
CA LEU A 16 7.71 13.50 -7.43
C LEU A 16 9.02 13.73 -6.68
N ALA A 17 9.20 14.91 -6.08
CA ALA A 17 10.32 15.18 -5.19
C ALA A 17 10.31 14.28 -3.95
N ARG A 18 9.15 14.01 -3.35
CA ARG A 18 9.00 13.15 -2.16
C ARG A 18 9.44 11.71 -2.43
N ILE A 19 9.19 11.19 -3.62
CA ILE A 19 9.56 9.82 -4.03
C ILE A 19 10.91 9.73 -4.74
N GLY A 20 11.52 10.87 -5.08
CA GLY A 20 12.79 10.92 -5.81
C GLY A 20 12.66 10.55 -7.29
N TYR A 21 11.52 10.87 -7.92
CA TYR A 21 11.34 10.69 -9.36
C TYR A 21 11.80 11.93 -10.12
N ASP A 22 12.72 11.75 -11.06
CA ASP A 22 13.32 12.80 -11.90
C ASP A 22 13.08 12.59 -13.41
N GLY A 23 12.30 11.56 -13.78
CA GLY A 23 11.95 11.25 -15.15
C GLY A 23 10.90 12.17 -15.77
N ALA A 24 10.60 11.95 -17.04
CA ALA A 24 9.56 12.71 -17.74
C ALA A 24 8.15 12.38 -17.22
N VAL A 25 7.27 13.38 -17.17
CA VAL A 25 5.84 13.19 -16.87
C VAL A 25 5.12 12.83 -18.17
N ALA A 26 4.98 11.53 -18.43
CA ALA A 26 4.31 10.99 -19.61
C ALA A 26 3.76 9.58 -19.34
N PRO A 27 2.67 9.14 -20.01
CA PRO A 27 1.99 7.88 -19.71
C PRO A 27 2.70 6.68 -20.36
N THR A 28 3.97 6.47 -20.00
CA THR A 28 4.84 5.43 -20.57
C THR A 28 5.06 4.27 -19.60
N ARG A 29 5.43 3.09 -20.11
CA ARG A 29 5.78 1.94 -19.27
C ARG A 29 6.93 2.26 -18.31
N ALA A 30 7.92 3.00 -18.78
CA ALA A 30 9.09 3.37 -17.99
C ALA A 30 8.70 4.23 -16.77
N ALA A 31 7.87 5.26 -16.98
CA ALA A 31 7.33 6.09 -15.91
C ALA A 31 6.52 5.25 -14.91
N LEU A 32 5.61 4.40 -15.39
CA LEU A 32 4.79 3.54 -14.53
C LEU A 32 5.65 2.63 -13.65
N ASN A 33 6.65 1.95 -14.23
CA ASN A 33 7.54 1.06 -13.49
C ASN A 33 8.33 1.82 -12.42
N ALA A 34 8.85 3.00 -12.75
CA ALA A 34 9.60 3.83 -11.82
C ALA A 34 8.72 4.32 -10.67
N LEU A 35 7.53 4.84 -10.97
CA LEU A 35 6.56 5.28 -9.96
C LEU A 35 6.15 4.14 -9.01
N HIS A 36 5.88 2.95 -9.56
CA HIS A 36 5.49 1.75 -8.81
C HIS A 36 6.59 1.27 -7.86
N LEU A 37 7.85 1.40 -8.26
CA LEU A 37 9.00 1.05 -7.43
C LEU A 37 9.33 2.11 -6.37
N LEU A 38 9.39 3.38 -6.78
CA LEU A 38 9.87 4.49 -5.95
C LEU A 38 8.88 4.86 -4.84
N HIS A 39 7.58 4.82 -5.12
CA HIS A 39 6.57 5.19 -4.14
C HIS A 39 6.67 4.36 -2.84
N PRO A 40 6.57 3.01 -2.85
CA PRO A 40 6.61 2.23 -1.62
C PRO A 40 8.00 2.19 -0.95
N GLN A 41 9.06 2.66 -1.63
CA GLN A 41 10.37 2.89 -1.01
C GLN A 41 10.43 4.20 -0.22
N ALA A 42 9.74 5.22 -0.70
CA ALA A 42 9.78 6.56 -0.15
C ALA A 42 8.68 6.84 0.87
N ILE A 43 7.44 6.41 0.59
CA ILE A 43 6.25 6.64 1.41
C ILE A 43 5.87 5.31 2.07
N PRO A 44 6.08 5.17 3.38
CA PRO A 44 5.84 3.90 4.07
C PRO A 44 4.34 3.62 4.19
N PHE A 45 4.01 2.35 4.30
CA PHE A 45 2.70 1.92 4.79
C PHE A 45 2.66 2.05 6.31
N GLU A 46 1.56 2.55 6.85
CA GLU A 46 1.31 2.63 8.29
C GLU A 46 -0.17 2.85 8.61
N ASN A 47 -0.58 2.56 9.86
CA ASN A 47 -1.94 2.71 10.34
C ASN A 47 -2.07 3.51 11.64
N LEU A 48 -1.16 4.45 11.90
CA LEU A 48 -1.16 5.21 13.16
C LEU A 48 -2.43 6.03 13.35
N ASP A 49 -3.07 6.45 12.27
CA ASP A 49 -4.34 7.17 12.31
C ASP A 49 -5.46 6.28 12.87
N PRO A 50 -5.83 5.14 12.23
CA PRO A 50 -6.76 4.18 12.83
C PRO A 50 -6.40 3.75 14.25
N LEU A 51 -5.11 3.47 14.49
CA LEU A 51 -4.63 3.01 15.79
C LEU A 51 -4.76 4.09 16.88
N SER A 52 -4.77 5.38 16.51
CA SER A 52 -5.03 6.50 17.42
C SER A 52 -6.51 6.93 17.45
N GLY A 53 -7.41 6.17 16.81
CA GLY A 53 -8.85 6.42 16.78
C GLY A 53 -9.29 7.45 15.73
N ARG A 54 -8.46 7.73 14.73
CA ARG A 54 -8.75 8.66 13.64
C ARG A 54 -8.98 7.91 12.32
N THR A 55 -10.13 8.13 11.71
CA THR A 55 -10.36 7.72 10.31
C THR A 55 -9.61 8.67 9.37
N PRO A 56 -8.67 8.19 8.54
CA PRO A 56 -7.95 9.05 7.62
C PRO A 56 -8.89 9.58 6.52
N PRO A 57 -8.87 10.90 6.22
CA PRO A 57 -9.58 11.44 5.07
C PRO A 57 -8.93 10.95 3.76
N LEU A 58 -9.75 10.81 2.70
CA LEU A 58 -9.29 10.34 1.39
C LEU A 58 -9.41 11.40 0.29
N ASP A 59 -9.73 12.66 0.62
CA ASP A 59 -9.65 13.75 -0.36
C ASP A 59 -8.19 14.12 -0.65
N LEU A 60 -7.91 14.51 -1.89
CA LEU A 60 -6.54 14.74 -2.35
C LEU A 60 -5.78 15.82 -1.56
N PRO A 61 -6.37 16.97 -1.20
CA PRO A 61 -5.69 17.95 -0.35
C PRO A 61 -5.19 17.35 0.96
N ALA A 62 -6.03 16.57 1.66
CA ALA A 62 -5.63 15.94 2.91
C ALA A 62 -4.57 14.85 2.70
N LEU A 63 -4.67 14.05 1.64
CA LEU A 63 -3.69 13.03 1.30
C LEU A 63 -2.32 13.63 0.98
N VAL A 64 -2.27 14.71 0.19
CA VAL A 64 -1.03 15.41 -0.16
C VAL A 64 -0.42 16.05 1.10
N ALA A 65 -1.24 16.73 1.92
CA ALA A 65 -0.78 17.28 3.19
C ALA A 65 -0.12 16.21 4.07
N LYS A 66 -0.74 15.04 4.20
CA LYS A 66 -0.24 13.96 5.05
C LYS A 66 0.97 13.21 4.45
N LEU A 67 0.81 12.59 3.28
CA LEU A 67 1.79 11.66 2.69
C LEU A 67 2.99 12.38 2.07
N VAL A 68 2.77 13.60 1.55
CA VAL A 68 3.80 14.37 0.84
C VAL A 68 4.45 15.40 1.77
N HIS A 69 3.67 16.36 2.28
CA HIS A 69 4.22 17.50 3.03
C HIS A 69 4.65 17.14 4.46
N SER A 70 3.79 16.44 5.20
CA SER A 70 4.11 15.97 6.56
C SER A 70 4.96 14.69 6.57
N ARG A 71 5.30 14.16 5.39
CA ARG A 71 6.17 12.99 5.18
C ARG A 71 5.72 11.71 5.91
N ARG A 72 4.46 11.65 6.36
CA ARG A 72 3.85 10.46 6.96
C ARG A 72 3.61 9.38 5.90
N GLY A 73 3.22 8.20 6.37
CA GLY A 73 2.74 7.14 5.51
C GLY A 73 1.22 7.12 5.43
N GLY A 74 0.69 6.02 4.90
CA GLY A 74 -0.73 5.70 4.94
C GLY A 74 -0.97 4.25 4.53
N TYR A 75 -2.17 3.76 4.79
CA TYR A 75 -2.57 2.40 4.37
C TYR A 75 -3.17 2.38 2.94
N CYS A 76 -3.74 1.26 2.51
CA CYS A 76 -4.08 1.01 1.10
C CYS A 76 -4.97 2.08 0.44
N PHE A 77 -5.98 2.60 1.13
CA PHE A 77 -6.89 3.60 0.55
C PHE A 77 -6.20 4.92 0.33
N GLU A 78 -5.32 5.34 1.23
CA GLU A 78 -4.55 6.60 1.10
C GLU A 78 -3.52 6.49 -0.02
N GLN A 79 -2.74 5.40 0.00
CA GLN A 79 -1.66 5.11 -0.96
C GLN A 79 -2.21 5.03 -2.39
N ASN A 80 -3.18 4.14 -2.63
CA ASN A 80 -3.70 3.90 -3.98
C ASN A 80 -4.64 5.03 -4.46
N THR A 81 -5.20 5.86 -3.57
CA THR A 81 -5.94 7.07 -4.00
C THR A 81 -4.98 8.16 -4.48
N LEU A 82 -3.91 8.44 -3.74
CA LEU A 82 -2.88 9.38 -4.18
C LEU A 82 -2.20 8.88 -5.46
N PHE A 83 -1.87 7.59 -5.54
CA PHE A 83 -1.24 7.01 -6.72
C PHE A 83 -2.12 7.06 -7.95
N LYS A 84 -3.42 6.81 -7.81
CA LYS A 84 -4.38 6.98 -8.91
C LYS A 84 -4.32 8.41 -9.46
N ALA A 85 -4.37 9.42 -8.60
CA ALA A 85 -4.35 10.81 -9.03
C ALA A 85 -3.02 11.22 -9.68
N VAL A 86 -1.89 10.68 -9.20
CA VAL A 86 -0.58 10.86 -9.83
C VAL A 86 -0.55 10.23 -11.22
N LEU A 87 -1.03 9.00 -11.36
CA LEU A 87 -1.09 8.30 -12.65
C LEU A 87 -1.99 9.05 -13.65
N GLU A 88 -3.14 9.57 -13.20
CA GLU A 88 -4.01 10.41 -14.03
C GLU A 88 -3.32 11.72 -14.44
N ALA A 89 -2.53 12.33 -13.56
CA ALA A 89 -1.74 13.52 -13.89
C ALA A 89 -0.60 13.22 -14.88
N PHE A 90 -0.13 11.97 -14.96
CA PHE A 90 0.77 11.49 -16.02
C PHE A 90 0.05 11.23 -17.35
N GLY A 91 -1.29 11.28 -17.38
CA GLY A 91 -2.12 11.04 -18.55
C GLY A 91 -2.60 9.60 -18.71
N PHE A 92 -2.48 8.75 -17.68
CA PHE A 92 -3.08 7.42 -17.71
C PHE A 92 -4.60 7.50 -17.42
N THR A 93 -5.37 6.65 -18.10
CA THR A 93 -6.75 6.35 -17.68
C THR A 93 -6.71 5.23 -16.64
N VAL A 94 -7.14 5.51 -15.41
CA VAL A 94 -7.00 4.59 -14.28
C VAL A 94 -8.38 4.20 -13.72
N VAL A 95 -8.64 2.91 -13.70
CA VAL A 95 -9.83 2.31 -13.07
C VAL A 95 -9.45 1.86 -11.66
N GLN A 96 -10.27 2.20 -10.66
CA GLN A 96 -10.10 1.67 -9.31
C GLN A 96 -11.01 0.47 -9.09
N MET A 97 -10.50 -0.53 -8.37
CA MET A 97 -11.22 -1.77 -8.06
C MET A 97 -11.03 -2.09 -6.57
N SER A 98 -11.83 -3.03 -6.08
CA SER A 98 -11.73 -3.49 -4.69
C SER A 98 -11.24 -4.94 -4.58
N GLY A 99 -10.50 -5.20 -3.52
CA GLY A 99 -9.90 -6.48 -3.21
C GLY A 99 -10.21 -6.97 -1.80
N ARG A 100 -10.01 -8.26 -1.58
CA ARG A 100 -10.20 -8.99 -0.33
C ARG A 100 -8.85 -9.52 0.12
N VAL A 101 -8.33 -9.02 1.24
CA VAL A 101 -7.02 -9.43 1.78
C VAL A 101 -7.10 -10.85 2.36
N MET A 102 -6.26 -11.73 1.85
CA MET A 102 -6.22 -13.16 2.20
C MET A 102 -4.95 -13.54 2.97
N LEU A 103 -4.06 -12.58 3.25
CA LEU A 103 -2.83 -12.79 4.01
C LEU A 103 -3.11 -13.52 5.34
N GLY A 104 -2.48 -14.69 5.51
CA GLY A 104 -2.63 -15.51 6.71
C GLY A 104 -3.99 -16.19 6.87
N LYS A 105 -4.82 -16.22 5.81
CA LYS A 105 -6.15 -16.81 5.83
C LYS A 105 -6.20 -18.03 4.90
N PRO A 106 -7.06 -19.02 5.19
CA PRO A 106 -7.33 -20.11 4.26
C PRO A 106 -8.04 -19.57 3.01
N GLU A 107 -7.88 -20.23 1.86
CA GLU A 107 -8.34 -19.71 0.56
C GLU A 107 -9.87 -19.62 0.45
N GLU A 108 -10.58 -20.50 1.16
CA GLU A 108 -12.02 -20.55 1.29
C GLU A 108 -12.62 -19.47 2.20
N ALA A 109 -11.79 -18.71 2.93
CA ALA A 109 -12.27 -17.69 3.86
C ALA A 109 -13.14 -16.64 3.15
N GLN A 110 -14.26 -16.29 3.79
CA GLN A 110 -15.10 -15.17 3.38
C GLN A 110 -14.67 -13.92 4.15
N VAL A 111 -14.10 -12.94 3.44
CA VAL A 111 -13.60 -11.70 4.04
C VAL A 111 -14.06 -10.49 3.25
N ALA A 112 -14.19 -9.35 3.94
CA ALA A 112 -14.69 -8.10 3.37
C ALA A 112 -13.78 -7.52 2.27
N ARG A 113 -14.37 -6.70 1.40
CA ARG A 113 -13.64 -5.89 0.41
C ARG A 113 -13.03 -4.70 1.13
N THR A 114 -11.76 -4.84 1.49
CA THR A 114 -11.04 -3.91 2.39
C THR A 114 -9.70 -3.46 1.83
N HIS A 115 -9.46 -3.76 0.55
CA HIS A 115 -8.27 -3.34 -0.18
C HIS A 115 -8.67 -2.58 -1.44
N LYS A 116 -7.94 -1.50 -1.73
CA LYS A 116 -8.06 -0.75 -2.98
C LYS A 116 -6.94 -1.18 -3.91
N VAL A 117 -7.24 -1.49 -5.17
CA VAL A 117 -6.25 -1.76 -6.22
C VAL A 117 -6.62 -1.00 -7.48
N LEU A 118 -5.66 -0.80 -8.39
CA LEU A 118 -5.86 -0.04 -9.61
C LEU A 118 -5.64 -0.90 -10.84
N ARG A 119 -6.31 -0.56 -11.93
CA ARG A 119 -6.07 -1.08 -13.27
C ARG A 119 -5.89 0.06 -14.25
N LEU A 120 -4.97 -0.11 -15.19
CA LEU A 120 -4.85 0.78 -16.34
C LEU A 120 -4.37 0.00 -17.56
N THR A 121 -4.53 0.61 -18.74
CA THR A 121 -3.93 0.13 -19.98
C THR A 121 -2.72 0.99 -20.32
N CYS A 122 -1.57 0.37 -20.60
CA CYS A 122 -0.36 1.07 -21.02
C CYS A 122 0.34 0.26 -22.11
N GLU A 123 0.63 0.91 -23.25
CA GLU A 123 1.28 0.28 -24.41
C GLU A 123 0.54 -1.00 -24.87
N GLY A 124 -0.80 -0.93 -24.93
CA GLY A 124 -1.67 -2.03 -25.37
C GLY A 124 -1.83 -3.18 -24.38
N GLN A 125 -1.31 -3.06 -23.15
CA GLN A 125 -1.43 -4.09 -22.12
C GLN A 125 -2.25 -3.62 -20.93
N ASP A 126 -3.12 -4.50 -20.46
CA ASP A 126 -3.87 -4.32 -19.22
C ASP A 126 -3.05 -4.73 -18.01
N LEU A 127 -3.00 -3.83 -17.03
CA LEU A 127 -2.12 -3.93 -15.88
C LEU A 127 -2.87 -3.76 -14.57
N LEU A 128 -2.55 -4.63 -13.61
CA LEU A 128 -2.81 -4.42 -12.19
C LEU A 128 -1.70 -3.56 -11.59
N CYS A 129 -2.09 -2.51 -10.88
CA CYS A 129 -1.21 -1.65 -10.09
C CYS A 129 -1.70 -1.63 -8.64
N ASP A 130 -0.79 -1.83 -7.70
CA ASP A 130 -1.06 -1.75 -6.27
C ASP A 130 0.22 -1.39 -5.54
N ILE A 131 0.22 -0.23 -4.88
CA ILE A 131 1.32 0.25 -4.05
C ILE A 131 0.90 0.36 -2.57
N GLY A 132 -0.23 -0.25 -2.19
CA GLY A 132 -0.90 -0.03 -0.92
C GLY A 132 -1.08 -1.27 -0.03
N LEU A 133 -0.62 -2.47 -0.41
CA LEU A 133 -0.84 -3.68 0.39
C LEU A 133 -0.06 -3.73 1.72
N GLY A 134 1.05 -3.00 1.83
CA GLY A 134 1.95 -3.05 2.98
C GLY A 134 3.15 -3.99 2.76
N GLY A 135 3.42 -4.90 3.70
CA GLY A 135 4.67 -5.69 3.76
C GLY A 135 5.06 -6.40 2.45
N GLN A 136 4.09 -6.99 1.75
CA GLN A 136 4.30 -7.73 0.49
C GLN A 136 3.74 -6.99 -0.74
N VAL A 137 3.72 -5.66 -0.71
CA VAL A 137 3.25 -4.83 -1.83
C VAL A 137 4.02 -5.11 -3.12
N LEU A 138 3.34 -4.99 -4.26
CA LEU A 138 3.98 -5.06 -5.57
C LEU A 138 5.04 -3.93 -5.69
N THR A 139 6.09 -4.20 -6.46
CA THR A 139 7.14 -3.21 -6.77
C THR A 139 7.28 -2.97 -8.27
N GLY A 140 6.30 -3.45 -9.03
CA GLY A 140 6.11 -3.24 -10.45
C GLY A 140 4.67 -3.60 -10.85
N PRO A 141 4.15 -3.03 -11.95
CA PRO A 141 2.84 -3.38 -12.45
C PRO A 141 2.80 -4.82 -12.98
N MET A 142 1.66 -5.49 -12.83
CA MET A 142 1.47 -6.88 -13.25
C MET A 142 0.56 -6.93 -14.48
N ARG A 143 0.94 -7.68 -15.52
CA ARG A 143 0.03 -7.92 -16.64
C ARG A 143 -1.15 -8.76 -16.16
N LEU A 144 -2.38 -8.39 -16.51
CA LEU A 144 -3.59 -9.14 -16.22
C LEU A 144 -3.70 -10.41 -17.10
N VAL A 145 -2.71 -11.29 -16.96
CA VAL A 145 -2.59 -12.59 -17.63
C VAL A 145 -2.46 -13.65 -16.53
N PRO A 146 -3.37 -14.64 -16.47
CA PRO A 146 -3.35 -15.63 -15.43
C PRO A 146 -2.23 -16.67 -15.66
N GLU A 147 -1.82 -17.33 -14.59
CA GLU A 147 -0.98 -18.53 -14.55
C GLU A 147 0.45 -18.36 -15.08
N ILE A 148 0.91 -17.12 -15.26
CA ILE A 148 2.30 -16.80 -15.62
C ILE A 148 3.08 -16.21 -14.43
N GLU A 149 4.25 -16.76 -14.15
CA GLU A 149 5.22 -16.13 -13.25
C GLU A 149 5.73 -14.84 -13.93
N GLN A 150 5.61 -13.71 -13.24
CA GLN A 150 6.07 -12.41 -13.73
C GLN A 150 7.15 -11.88 -12.77
N PRO A 151 8.34 -11.55 -13.27
CA PRO A 151 9.38 -10.93 -12.45
C PRO A 151 8.98 -9.52 -12.04
N THR A 152 9.36 -9.13 -10.83
CA THR A 152 9.31 -7.75 -10.35
C THR A 152 10.72 -7.34 -9.90
N PRO A 153 10.96 -6.06 -9.54
CA PRO A 153 12.23 -5.69 -8.90
C PRO A 153 12.55 -6.47 -7.61
N HIS A 154 11.55 -7.14 -7.01
CA HIS A 154 11.70 -8.00 -5.85
C HIS A 154 11.31 -9.45 -6.18
N GLU A 155 10.41 -10.07 -5.40
CA GLU A 155 9.98 -11.44 -5.62
C GLU A 155 9.19 -11.57 -6.94
N PRO A 156 9.17 -12.75 -7.56
CA PRO A 156 8.21 -13.05 -8.62
C PRO A 156 6.78 -13.08 -8.07
N TYR A 157 5.85 -12.60 -8.88
CA TYR A 157 4.42 -12.65 -8.59
C TYR A 157 3.70 -13.41 -9.70
N ARG A 158 2.48 -13.87 -9.40
CA ARG A 158 1.60 -14.51 -10.37
C ARG A 158 0.16 -14.12 -10.07
N LEU A 159 -0.63 -14.04 -11.12
CA LEU A 159 -2.07 -13.95 -11.02
C LEU A 159 -2.68 -15.31 -11.35
N ASP A 160 -3.57 -15.83 -10.52
CA ASP A 160 -4.43 -16.96 -10.88
C ASP A 160 -5.84 -16.44 -11.15
N ARG A 161 -6.67 -17.25 -11.81
CA ARG A 161 -8.06 -16.87 -12.11
C ARG A 161 -9.02 -18.05 -11.95
N THR A 162 -10.15 -17.79 -11.29
CA THR A 162 -11.27 -18.73 -11.17
C THR A 162 -12.56 -17.98 -11.49
N GLY A 163 -13.13 -18.23 -12.66
CA GLY A 163 -14.26 -17.43 -13.16
C GLY A 163 -13.88 -15.95 -13.31
N GLU A 164 -14.56 -15.08 -12.56
CA GLU A 164 -14.30 -13.63 -12.54
C GLU A 164 -13.30 -13.20 -11.46
N ILE A 165 -12.94 -14.11 -10.55
CA ILE A 165 -12.07 -13.82 -9.42
C ILE A 165 -10.61 -14.00 -9.84
N TRP A 166 -9.84 -12.94 -9.65
CA TRP A 166 -8.38 -12.93 -9.79
C TRP A 166 -7.72 -13.07 -8.43
N TRP A 167 -6.60 -13.77 -8.37
CA TRP A 167 -5.84 -14.04 -7.15
C TRP A 167 -4.40 -13.59 -7.33
N LEU A 168 -3.93 -12.61 -6.55
CA LEU A 168 -2.52 -12.23 -6.57
C LEU A 168 -1.73 -13.08 -5.58
N ARG A 169 -0.67 -13.72 -6.08
CA ARG A 169 0.28 -14.49 -5.28
C ARG A 169 1.69 -13.94 -5.43
N ALA A 170 2.47 -14.02 -4.35
CA ALA A 170 3.91 -13.78 -4.35
C ALA A 170 4.66 -15.09 -4.10
N LYS A 171 5.82 -15.27 -4.72
CA LYS A 171 6.70 -16.41 -4.48
C LYS A 171 7.69 -16.05 -3.37
N VAL A 172 7.43 -16.53 -2.15
CA VAL A 172 8.22 -16.20 -0.95
C VAL A 172 8.88 -17.47 -0.44
N ALA A 173 10.22 -17.48 -0.38
CA ALA A 173 11.01 -18.65 0.01
C ALA A 173 10.66 -19.92 -0.81
N GLY A 174 10.43 -19.75 -2.12
CA GLY A 174 10.06 -20.84 -3.04
C GLY A 174 8.57 -21.17 -3.09
N GLU A 175 7.78 -20.69 -2.12
CA GLU A 175 6.36 -21.03 -1.98
C GLU A 175 5.45 -19.92 -2.48
N TRP A 176 4.37 -20.30 -3.17
CA TRP A 176 3.35 -19.35 -3.64
C TRP A 176 2.38 -18.99 -2.53
N ARG A 177 2.47 -17.76 -2.02
CA ARG A 177 1.61 -17.24 -0.97
C ARG A 177 0.52 -16.36 -1.54
N LEU A 178 -0.73 -16.65 -1.19
CA LEU A 178 -1.87 -15.83 -1.55
C LEU A 178 -1.87 -14.52 -0.76
N LEU A 179 -2.02 -13.40 -1.47
CA LEU A 179 -2.04 -12.07 -0.87
C LEU A 179 -3.46 -11.53 -0.77
N TYR A 180 -4.14 -11.45 -1.91
CA TYR A 180 -5.52 -10.97 -2.01
C TYR A 180 -6.19 -11.49 -3.27
N ARG A 181 -7.51 -11.40 -3.29
CA ARG A 181 -8.33 -11.65 -4.48
C ARG A 181 -9.17 -10.42 -4.84
N PHE A 182 -9.49 -10.25 -6.11
CA PHE A 182 -10.23 -9.10 -6.63
C PHE A 182 -11.06 -9.49 -7.86
N THR A 183 -12.04 -8.67 -8.21
CA THR A 183 -12.74 -8.71 -9.50
C THR A 183 -12.35 -7.48 -10.32
N LEU A 184 -12.72 -7.46 -11.60
CA LEU A 184 -12.44 -6.32 -12.47
C LEU A 184 -13.53 -5.24 -12.44
N ASP A 185 -14.48 -5.36 -11.51
CA ASP A 185 -15.54 -4.39 -11.33
C ASP A 185 -14.96 -3.05 -10.88
N GLU A 186 -15.32 -2.00 -11.61
CA GLU A 186 -15.02 -0.63 -11.21
C GLU A 186 -15.73 -0.32 -9.89
N THR A 187 -15.02 0.42 -9.05
CA THR A 187 -15.56 1.01 -7.82
C THR A 187 -15.43 2.52 -7.89
N TRP A 188 -16.11 3.23 -7.02
CA TRP A 188 -16.07 4.69 -6.93
C TRP A 188 -15.49 5.15 -5.60
N PRO A 189 -15.05 6.42 -5.48
CA PRO A 189 -14.48 6.93 -4.24
C PRO A 189 -15.38 6.74 -3.00
N ILE A 190 -16.70 6.69 -3.18
CA ILE A 190 -17.64 6.41 -2.09
C ILE A 190 -17.50 4.98 -1.53
N ASP A 191 -17.15 4.00 -2.36
CA ASP A 191 -16.92 2.63 -1.91
C ASP A 191 -15.66 2.55 -1.03
N ASP A 192 -14.62 3.32 -1.38
CA ASP A 192 -13.42 3.45 -0.54
C ASP A 192 -13.75 4.12 0.80
N GLN A 193 -14.63 5.13 0.84
CA GLN A 193 -15.04 5.77 2.10
C GLN A 193 -15.75 4.79 3.04
N VAL A 194 -16.65 3.96 2.51
CA VAL A 194 -17.36 2.94 3.30
C VAL A 194 -16.38 1.88 3.82
N ALA A 195 -15.49 1.38 2.96
CA ALA A 195 -14.51 0.38 3.35
C ALA A 195 -13.46 0.94 4.31
N ASN A 196 -12.98 2.17 4.09
CA ASN A 196 -12.10 2.93 4.99
C ASN A 196 -12.72 3.01 6.38
N HIS A 197 -13.98 3.44 6.49
CA HIS A 197 -14.65 3.53 7.78
C HIS A 197 -14.61 2.20 8.53
N TYR A 198 -14.98 1.09 7.88
CA TYR A 198 -14.88 -0.23 8.50
C TYR A 198 -13.44 -0.55 8.95
N VAL A 199 -12.46 -0.37 8.06
CA VAL A 199 -11.06 -0.68 8.38
C VAL A 199 -10.53 0.20 9.51
N ALA A 200 -10.90 1.47 9.56
CA ALA A 200 -10.35 2.43 10.51
C ALA A 200 -11.04 2.46 11.88
N THR A 201 -12.29 2.01 11.98
CA THR A 201 -13.09 2.18 13.21
C THR A 201 -13.66 0.88 13.77
N HIS A 202 -13.83 -0.17 12.95
CA HIS A 202 -14.49 -1.37 13.42
C HIS A 202 -13.61 -2.09 14.46
N PRO A 203 -14.14 -2.51 15.62
CA PRO A 203 -13.34 -3.11 16.69
C PRO A 203 -12.68 -4.44 16.29
N ALA A 204 -13.25 -5.15 15.33
CA ALA A 204 -12.64 -6.37 14.77
C ALA A 204 -11.59 -6.11 13.67
N SER A 205 -11.42 -4.87 13.22
CA SER A 205 -10.40 -4.53 12.21
C SER A 205 -9.02 -4.60 12.84
N HIS A 206 -8.11 -5.35 12.22
CA HIS A 206 -6.72 -5.46 12.69
C HIS A 206 -6.01 -4.10 12.79
N PHE A 207 -6.47 -3.11 12.02
CA PHE A 207 -5.91 -1.77 11.98
C PHE A 207 -6.24 -0.91 13.21
N THR A 208 -7.18 -1.31 14.08
CA THR A 208 -7.57 -0.54 15.27
C THR A 208 -6.83 -0.96 16.54
N TYR A 209 -6.19 -2.14 16.55
CA TYR A 209 -5.51 -2.68 17.73
C TYR A 209 -4.13 -3.27 17.44
N SER A 210 -3.67 -3.28 16.19
CA SER A 210 -2.31 -3.71 15.84
C SER A 210 -1.56 -2.61 15.12
N LEU A 211 -0.31 -2.37 15.52
CA LEU A 211 0.58 -1.47 14.79
C LEU A 211 1.13 -2.21 13.58
N ILE A 212 0.90 -1.65 12.40
CA ILE A 212 1.39 -2.18 11.14
C ILE A 212 2.19 -1.09 10.47
N ALA A 213 3.45 -1.36 10.13
CA ALA A 213 4.22 -0.50 9.25
C ALA A 213 4.98 -1.33 8.22
N ALA A 214 5.14 -0.82 7.01
CA ALA A 214 5.93 -1.48 6.00
C ALA A 214 6.66 -0.48 5.10
N ARG A 215 7.81 -0.89 4.57
CA ARG A 215 8.59 -0.10 3.63
C ARG A 215 9.39 -1.01 2.71
N VAL A 216 9.39 -0.70 1.42
CA VAL A 216 10.26 -1.37 0.46
C VAL A 216 11.67 -0.79 0.57
N LEU A 217 12.68 -1.65 0.54
CA LEU A 217 14.09 -1.27 0.46
C LEU A 217 14.59 -1.59 -0.96
N PRO A 218 15.72 -1.03 -1.43
CA PRO A 218 16.23 -1.32 -2.77
C PRO A 218 16.47 -2.81 -3.09
N LYS A 219 16.65 -3.66 -2.07
CA LYS A 219 16.87 -5.12 -2.21
C LYS A 219 16.14 -5.92 -1.12
N GLY A 220 14.99 -5.44 -0.68
CA GLY A 220 14.33 -6.05 0.47
C GLY A 220 13.09 -5.32 0.95
N ARG A 221 12.59 -5.73 2.11
CA ARG A 221 11.35 -5.25 2.70
C ARG A 221 11.51 -5.15 4.21
N LEU A 222 10.96 -4.10 4.78
CA LEU A 222 10.70 -3.99 6.21
C LEU A 222 9.21 -4.17 6.45
N ALA A 223 8.88 -5.00 7.43
CA ALA A 223 7.53 -5.16 7.95
C ALA A 223 7.60 -5.12 9.48
N LEU A 224 6.75 -4.31 10.08
CA LEU A 224 6.54 -4.22 11.51
C LEU A 224 5.10 -4.64 11.79
N LEU A 225 4.94 -5.62 12.68
CA LEU A 225 3.65 -5.99 13.24
C LEU A 225 3.77 -5.98 14.76
N ASN A 226 3.07 -5.05 15.41
CA ASN A 226 3.20 -4.76 16.83
C ASN A 226 4.67 -4.53 17.20
N ARG A 227 5.26 -5.45 17.96
CA ARG A 227 6.67 -5.39 18.40
C ARG A 227 7.61 -6.22 17.54
N ARG A 228 7.10 -6.93 16.54
CA ARG A 228 7.90 -7.81 15.68
C ARG A 228 8.34 -7.07 14.42
N LEU A 229 9.60 -6.66 14.37
CA LEU A 229 10.24 -6.14 13.16
C LEU A 229 10.82 -7.29 12.35
N THR A 230 10.44 -7.37 11.08
CA THR A 230 10.99 -8.33 10.12
C THR A 230 11.67 -7.58 8.98
N GLU A 231 12.94 -7.90 8.74
CA GLU A 231 13.68 -7.47 7.55
C GLU A 231 13.88 -8.67 6.63
N HIS A 232 13.33 -8.57 5.43
CA HIS A 232 13.55 -9.54 4.37
C HIS A 232 14.51 -8.95 3.34
N ARG A 233 15.59 -9.67 3.01
CA ARG A 233 16.50 -9.34 1.92
C ARG A 233 16.43 -10.42 0.86
N LEU A 234 16.48 -10.01 -0.41
CA LEU A 234 16.37 -10.95 -1.52
C LEU A 234 17.50 -11.98 -1.48
N GLY A 235 17.14 -13.27 -1.48
CA GLY A 235 18.09 -14.38 -1.43
C GLY A 235 18.64 -14.72 -0.04
N GLU A 236 18.20 -14.00 1.00
CA GLU A 236 18.63 -14.23 2.39
C GLU A 236 17.45 -14.69 3.26
N ALA A 237 17.77 -15.34 4.39
CA ALA A 237 16.78 -15.62 5.41
C ALA A 237 16.32 -14.30 6.05
N SER A 238 15.02 -14.19 6.35
CA SER A 238 14.50 -13.00 7.03
C SER A 238 15.06 -12.89 8.45
N VAL A 239 15.46 -11.67 8.83
CA VAL A 239 15.88 -11.34 10.19
C VAL A 239 14.67 -10.82 10.95
N ILE A 240 14.45 -11.37 12.15
CA ILE A 240 13.35 -10.98 13.03
C ILE A 240 13.94 -10.39 14.30
N GLN A 241 13.42 -9.24 14.71
CA GLN A 241 13.77 -8.56 15.95
C GLN A 241 12.48 -8.24 16.73
N GLU A 242 12.43 -8.65 17.99
CA GLU A 242 11.41 -8.20 18.93
C GLU A 242 11.83 -6.88 19.57
N ILE A 243 10.94 -5.90 19.54
CA ILE A 243 11.17 -4.56 20.08
C ILE A 243 10.64 -4.51 21.51
N ALA A 244 11.50 -4.13 22.45
CA ALA A 244 11.27 -4.31 23.87
C ALA A 244 10.09 -3.49 24.43
N ASP A 245 10.01 -2.21 24.04
CA ASP A 245 9.06 -1.27 24.62
C ASP A 245 8.59 -0.21 23.60
N ASN A 246 7.70 0.66 24.04
CA ASN A 246 7.08 1.67 23.17
C ASN A 246 8.07 2.77 22.75
N ASP A 247 9.06 3.10 23.55
CA ASP A 247 10.06 4.13 23.19
C ASP A 247 10.98 3.59 22.09
N ALA A 248 11.44 2.34 22.24
CA ALA A 248 12.18 1.63 21.21
C ALA A 248 11.35 1.45 19.93
N LEU A 249 10.05 1.17 20.06
CA LEU A 249 9.14 1.03 18.91
C LEU A 249 8.97 2.34 18.15
N ARG A 250 8.80 3.47 18.85
CA ARG A 250 8.75 4.80 18.24
C ARG A 250 10.07 5.15 17.56
N ALA A 251 11.20 4.83 18.19
CA ALA A 251 12.52 5.04 17.60
C ALA A 251 12.70 4.22 16.30
N VAL A 252 12.23 2.97 16.27
CA VAL A 252 12.24 2.13 15.06
C VAL A 252 11.39 2.73 13.95
N LEU A 253 10.18 3.23 14.24
CA LEU A 253 9.34 3.93 13.26
C LEU A 253 10.08 5.11 12.62
N ALA A 254 10.71 5.96 13.42
CA ALA A 254 11.47 7.11 12.92
C ALA A 254 12.70 6.68 12.10
N GLN A 255 13.55 5.81 12.66
CA GLN A 255 14.85 5.48 12.07
C GLN A 255 14.76 4.56 10.85
N ARG A 256 13.85 3.59 10.87
CA ARG A 256 13.77 2.53 9.85
C ARG A 256 12.71 2.83 8.80
N PHE A 257 11.58 3.40 9.21
CA PHE A 257 10.46 3.69 8.32
C PHE A 257 10.39 5.17 7.91
N GLY A 258 11.11 6.06 8.60
CA GLY A 258 11.03 7.50 8.36
C GLY A 258 9.70 8.11 8.83
N ILE A 259 9.05 7.47 9.81
CA ILE A 259 7.75 7.89 10.34
C ILE A 259 7.97 8.61 11.67
N GLU A 260 7.79 9.92 11.66
CA GLU A 260 7.73 10.73 12.88
C GLU A 260 6.27 10.84 13.35
N VAL A 261 6.07 10.69 14.66
CA VAL A 261 4.75 10.71 15.29
C VAL A 261 4.79 11.71 16.44
N GLU A 262 3.83 12.62 16.50
CA GLU A 262 3.68 13.56 17.62
C GLU A 262 3.36 12.82 18.93
N ASP A 263 3.75 13.40 20.06
CA ASP A 263 3.63 12.75 21.38
C ASP A 263 2.20 12.33 21.71
N GLU A 264 1.21 13.21 21.48
CA GLU A 264 -0.19 12.91 21.78
C GLU A 264 -0.73 11.75 20.92
N ALA A 265 -0.43 11.79 19.61
CA ALA A 265 -0.84 10.73 18.69
C ALA A 265 -0.15 9.40 19.02
N TRP A 266 1.13 9.44 19.40
CA TRP A 266 1.87 8.27 19.82
C TRP A 266 1.31 7.66 21.10
N ALA A 267 1.00 8.47 22.12
CA ALA A 267 0.44 7.98 23.37
C ALA A 267 -0.89 7.23 23.16
N LYS A 268 -1.78 7.75 22.30
CA LYS A 268 -3.04 7.08 21.93
C LYS A 268 -2.78 5.78 21.16
N ALA A 269 -1.93 5.85 20.13
CA ALA A 269 -1.62 4.69 19.31
C ALA A 269 -0.98 3.55 20.13
N ALA A 270 0.03 3.87 20.94
CA ALA A 270 0.74 2.91 21.77
C ALA A 270 -0.16 2.25 22.82
N GLY A 271 -1.15 2.97 23.34
CA GLY A 271 -2.15 2.44 24.27
C GLY A 271 -3.09 1.40 23.65
N ASN A 272 -3.25 1.40 22.32
CA ASN A 272 -4.12 0.47 21.60
C ASN A 272 -3.38 -0.73 20.98
N ILE A 273 -2.04 -0.77 21.04
CA ILE A 273 -1.27 -1.91 20.54
C ILE A 273 -1.56 -3.13 21.42
N ALA A 274 -2.12 -4.18 20.81
CA ALA A 274 -2.33 -5.45 21.48
C ALA A 274 -1.02 -5.98 22.10
N GLY A 275 -1.13 -6.45 23.35
CA GLY A 275 -0.03 -7.02 24.12
C GLY A 275 0.61 -8.23 23.46
#